data_AF-A0A8E0RR92-F1
#
_entry.id   AF-A0A8E0RR92-F1
#
_cell.length_a   1.000
_cell.length_b   1.000
_cell.length_c   1.000
_cell.angle_alpha   90.00
_cell.angle_beta   90.00
_cell.angle_gamma   90.00
#
_symmetry.space_group_name_H-M   'P 1'
#
loop_
_entity.id
_entity.type
_entity.pdbx_description
1 polymer ?
#
loop_
_entity_poly.entity_id
_entity_poly.type
_entity_poly.pdbx_seq_one_letter_code
_entity_poly.pdbx_strand_id
1 'polypeptide(L)'
;MTFCLFFLTNRSADEMKLSDNSTSKFTYQRSFNLLVFISCLALLLLWMRQTPHHLFFLKNNQSTIAYSSVEIFLVKPFLNQTPWHQLPNLTRIRWPDATSARFPAGRLLPSRFERAPNPPLFEPIMSSGQKRLYERLLFKVAQIMDQHGYGDRYFLTGGSLLGSYRHHHFIPWDDDVDILMDNSLRFWFQNTWAKLEPEYKIVKSLRDKLFTRLLPLDQDNEMDVEKSRSTTSHSWGWPFLDVSYYAMNESRVTEVAPAYGREYSWPKDVVFPLVYRPFGHNWFPAPRNSLQSLIDSYGRSHECKTQGYSHVFEKAIGSNSTNCSKLGSRYAFVKHRPCLVNGRLVLSGQVMLVEERLVRRFSNGSEEVIHTFCLASDEIDSRADTYGLDTNE
;
A
#
# COMPACT_ATOMS: atom_id res chain seq x y z
N MET A 1 9.72 -34.51 2.91
CA MET A 1 10.27 -35.37 3.99
C MET A 1 9.27 -36.37 4.56
N THR A 2 7.96 -36.09 4.56
CA THR A 2 6.93 -36.97 5.16
C THR A 2 6.70 -38.29 4.41
N PHE A 3 7.05 -38.39 3.12
CA PHE A 3 6.90 -39.62 2.33
C PHE A 3 8.01 -40.68 2.55
N CYS A 4 9.19 -40.29 3.08
CA CYS A 4 10.31 -41.23 3.29
C CYS A 4 10.24 -41.98 4.62
N LEU A 5 9.55 -41.43 5.63
CA LEU A 5 9.43 -42.05 6.96
C LEU A 5 8.42 -43.21 7.01
N PHE A 6 7.49 -43.28 6.06
CA PHE A 6 6.41 -44.29 6.08
C PHE A 6 6.88 -45.70 5.70
N PHE A 7 8.01 -45.83 4.97
CA PHE A 7 8.52 -47.12 4.50
C PHE A 7 9.54 -47.78 5.43
N LEU A 8 9.95 -47.11 6.51
CA LEU A 8 10.98 -47.63 7.42
C LEU A 8 10.44 -48.31 8.69
N THR A 9 9.12 -48.29 8.95
CA THR A 9 8.58 -48.72 10.27
C THR A 9 7.48 -49.79 10.27
N ASN A 10 7.02 -50.33 9.14
CA ASN A 10 6.01 -51.42 9.15
C ASN A 10 6.59 -52.78 8.74
N ARG A 11 6.94 -53.58 9.75
CA ARG A 11 7.10 -55.05 9.69
C ARG A 11 6.15 -55.70 10.72
N SER A 12 5.02 -56.22 10.24
CA SER A 12 4.27 -57.33 10.85
C SER A 12 3.15 -57.67 9.86
N ALA A 13 3.27 -58.77 9.12
CA ALA A 13 2.81 -60.11 9.49
C ALA A 13 1.53 -60.39 8.70
N ASP A 14 1.67 -61.11 7.60
CA ASP A 14 0.73 -62.17 7.20
C ASP A 14 1.40 -63.05 6.15
N GLU A 15 1.53 -64.32 6.51
CA GLU A 15 2.11 -65.39 5.72
C GLU A 15 1.12 -65.83 4.63
N MET A 16 1.57 -65.92 3.38
CA MET A 16 0.99 -66.89 2.45
C MET A 16 2.09 -67.53 1.59
N LYS A 17 2.18 -68.85 1.73
CA LYS A 17 3.14 -69.81 1.16
C LYS A 17 3.41 -69.58 -0.32
N LEU A 18 4.69 -69.63 -0.72
CA LEU A 18 5.17 -70.30 -1.94
C LEU A 18 6.71 -70.40 -1.93
N SER A 19 7.18 -71.50 -2.50
CA SER A 19 8.50 -72.14 -2.44
C SER A 19 9.71 -71.33 -2.95
N ASP A 20 10.88 -71.71 -2.44
CA ASP A 20 12.24 -71.62 -3.02
C ASP A 20 12.66 -70.32 -3.73
N ASN A 21 13.39 -69.44 -3.02
CA ASN A 21 14.74 -68.96 -3.36
C ASN A 21 15.19 -67.89 -2.33
N SER A 22 15.64 -68.29 -1.13
CA SER A 22 15.88 -67.35 -0.02
C SER A 22 17.16 -66.52 -0.13
N THR A 23 18.12 -66.92 -0.97
CA THR A 23 19.42 -66.24 -1.11
C THR A 23 19.43 -65.13 -2.17
N SER A 24 18.60 -65.19 -3.22
CA SER A 24 18.58 -64.15 -4.27
C SER A 24 17.74 -62.91 -3.87
N LYS A 25 16.60 -63.13 -3.19
CA LYS A 25 15.72 -62.05 -2.69
C LYS A 25 16.41 -61.16 -1.65
N PHE A 26 17.23 -61.74 -0.79
CA PHE A 26 17.94 -60.99 0.26
C PHE A 26 18.99 -60.04 -0.32
N THR A 27 19.66 -60.47 -1.39
CA THR A 27 20.69 -59.68 -2.08
C THR A 27 20.05 -58.54 -2.88
N TYR A 28 18.94 -58.79 -3.58
CA TYR A 28 18.19 -57.74 -4.28
C TYR A 28 17.62 -56.68 -3.33
N GLN A 29 17.09 -57.08 -2.17
CA GLN A 29 16.52 -56.14 -1.22
C GLN A 29 17.59 -55.29 -0.53
N ARG A 30 18.78 -55.85 -0.27
CA ARG A 30 19.94 -55.07 0.21
C ARG A 30 20.43 -54.08 -0.84
N SER A 31 20.56 -54.50 -2.10
CA SER A 31 20.97 -53.62 -3.20
C SER A 31 19.95 -52.49 -3.46
N PHE A 32 18.65 -52.79 -3.37
CA PHE A 32 17.58 -51.81 -3.52
C PHE A 32 17.59 -50.79 -2.38
N ASN A 33 17.71 -51.24 -1.13
CA ASN A 33 17.80 -50.34 0.04
C ASN A 33 19.07 -49.47 0.00
N LEU A 34 20.19 -50.01 -0.50
CA LEU A 34 21.43 -49.25 -0.68
C LEU A 34 21.28 -48.17 -1.76
N LEU A 35 20.63 -48.49 -2.88
CA LEU A 35 20.34 -47.52 -3.93
C LEU A 35 19.42 -46.39 -3.45
N VAL A 36 18.36 -46.73 -2.70
CA VAL A 36 17.46 -45.71 -2.10
C VAL A 36 18.22 -44.83 -1.11
N PHE A 37 19.09 -45.41 -0.28
CA PHE A 37 19.89 -44.64 0.67
C PHE A 37 20.87 -43.68 -0.04
N ILE A 38 21.54 -44.13 -1.10
CA ILE A 38 22.44 -43.30 -1.91
C ILE A 38 21.67 -42.18 -2.61
N SER A 39 20.49 -42.46 -3.15
CA SER A 39 19.62 -41.44 -3.77
C SER A 39 19.12 -40.41 -2.75
N CYS A 40 18.75 -40.82 -1.54
CA CYS A 40 18.38 -39.90 -0.46
C CYS A 40 19.55 -39.03 -0.02
N LEU A 41 20.76 -39.60 0.10
CA LEU A 41 21.96 -38.86 0.46
C LEU A 41 22.33 -37.84 -0.63
N ALA A 42 22.22 -38.22 -1.90
CA ALA A 42 22.44 -37.32 -3.03
C ALA A 42 21.45 -36.16 -3.07
N LEU A 43 20.16 -36.41 -2.79
CA LEU A 43 19.14 -35.37 -2.67
C LEU A 43 19.41 -34.44 -1.48
N LEU A 44 19.89 -34.98 -0.35
CA LEU A 44 20.24 -34.19 0.83
C LEU A 44 21.47 -33.31 0.58
N LEU A 45 22.47 -33.82 -0.15
CA LEU A 45 23.65 -33.06 -0.58
C LEU A 45 23.31 -32.00 -1.63
N LEU A 46 22.39 -32.28 -2.55
CA LEU A 46 21.87 -31.29 -3.51
C LEU A 46 21.05 -30.21 -2.80
N TRP A 47 20.24 -30.59 -1.80
CA TRP A 47 19.53 -29.64 -0.95
C TRP A 47 20.50 -28.77 -0.15
N MET A 48 21.53 -29.35 0.47
CA MET A 48 22.58 -28.59 1.16
C MET A 48 23.39 -27.67 0.23
N ARG A 49 23.55 -28.03 -1.06
CA ARG A 49 24.16 -27.17 -2.07
C ARG A 49 23.24 -26.05 -2.57
N GLN A 50 21.92 -26.23 -2.52
CA GLN A 50 20.93 -25.25 -2.95
C GLN A 50 20.42 -24.36 -1.80
N THR A 51 20.66 -24.74 -0.55
CA THR A 51 20.44 -23.86 0.60
C THR A 51 21.62 -22.89 0.72
N PRO A 52 21.43 -21.58 0.52
CA PRO A 52 22.47 -20.63 0.88
C PRO A 52 22.72 -20.75 2.38
N HIS A 53 23.98 -20.88 2.78
CA HIS A 53 24.39 -20.79 4.18
C HIS A 53 23.93 -19.43 4.74
N HIS A 54 22.75 -19.38 5.35
CA HIS A 54 22.38 -18.31 6.26
C HIS A 54 23.12 -18.53 7.59
N LEU A 55 24.45 -18.34 7.54
CA LEU A 55 25.16 -17.87 8.70
C LEU A 55 24.59 -16.48 9.00
N PHE A 56 23.94 -16.37 10.16
CA PHE A 56 23.47 -15.13 10.77
C PHE A 56 24.66 -14.18 10.96
N PHE A 57 25.01 -13.46 9.90
CA PHE A 57 25.63 -12.16 10.00
C PHE A 57 24.50 -11.15 9.85
N LEU A 58 24.08 -10.57 10.97
CA LEU A 58 23.39 -9.29 11.01
C LEU A 58 24.35 -8.23 10.46
N LYS A 59 24.53 -8.21 9.14
CA LYS A 59 25.11 -7.07 8.46
C LYS A 59 23.97 -6.08 8.32
N ASN A 60 23.90 -5.15 9.26
CA ASN A 60 23.22 -3.88 9.10
C ASN A 60 23.83 -3.17 7.87
N ASN A 61 23.42 -3.58 6.68
CA ASN A 61 23.57 -2.79 5.46
C ASN A 61 22.38 -1.83 5.38
N GLN A 62 22.18 -1.03 6.43
CA GLN A 62 21.67 0.31 6.18
C GLN A 62 22.82 1.02 5.48
N SER A 63 22.75 1.09 4.14
CA SER A 63 23.43 2.17 3.43
C SER A 63 22.96 3.46 4.11
N THR A 64 23.80 4.03 4.96
CA THR A 64 23.58 5.32 5.59
C THR A 64 23.64 6.36 4.49
N ILE A 65 22.54 6.52 3.75
CA ILE A 65 22.32 7.70 2.93
C ILE A 65 22.24 8.84 3.95
N ALA A 66 23.29 9.65 4.01
CA ALA A 66 23.31 10.81 4.86
C ALA A 66 22.33 11.83 4.25
N TYR A 67 21.15 11.97 4.85
CA TYR A 67 20.20 13.02 4.48
C TYR A 67 20.86 14.38 4.77
N SER A 68 21.40 15.05 3.76
CA SER A 68 22.12 16.31 3.97
C SER A 68 21.21 17.54 3.94
N SER A 69 19.99 17.41 3.41
CA SER A 69 19.07 18.53 3.22
C SER A 69 17.61 18.05 3.15
N VAL A 70 16.68 18.92 3.56
CA VAL A 70 15.24 18.71 3.33
C VAL A 70 14.84 18.93 1.87
N GLU A 71 15.67 19.64 1.08
CA GLU A 71 15.35 20.01 -0.30
C GLU A 71 15.22 18.81 -1.24
N ILE A 72 15.85 17.68 -0.90
CA ILE A 72 15.80 16.44 -1.70
C ILE A 72 14.38 15.85 -1.75
N PHE A 73 13.53 16.20 -0.78
CA PHE A 73 12.13 15.76 -0.68
C PHE A 73 11.17 16.75 -1.35
N LEU A 74 11.61 17.93 -1.75
CA LEU A 74 10.76 18.89 -2.45
C LEU A 74 10.38 18.32 -3.82
N VAL A 75 9.07 18.33 -4.10
CA VAL A 75 8.56 17.90 -5.40
C VAL A 75 9.01 18.89 -6.46
N LYS A 76 9.49 18.36 -7.59
CA LYS A 76 9.93 19.15 -8.73
C LYS A 76 8.94 18.98 -9.87
N PRO A 77 8.82 19.96 -10.78
CA PRO A 77 8.00 19.84 -11.98
C PRO A 77 8.32 18.57 -12.80
N PHE A 78 9.59 18.17 -12.83
CA PHE A 78 10.05 16.95 -13.49
C PHE A 78 10.73 15.99 -12.49
N LEU A 79 10.34 14.71 -12.44
CA LEU A 79 10.94 13.60 -11.69
C LEU A 79 12.43 13.47 -11.99
N ASN A 80 12.92 13.75 -13.20
CA ASN A 80 14.36 13.69 -13.48
C ASN A 80 15.17 14.76 -12.71
N GLN A 81 14.53 15.80 -12.18
CA GLN A 81 15.12 16.79 -11.27
C GLN A 81 15.06 16.36 -9.81
N THR A 82 14.26 15.33 -9.50
CA THR A 82 14.19 14.77 -8.14
C THR A 82 15.41 13.86 -7.92
N PRO A 83 16.20 14.06 -6.86
CA PRO A 83 17.39 13.26 -6.58
C PRO A 83 17.03 11.89 -5.98
N TRP A 84 16.37 11.02 -6.75
CA TRP A 84 15.85 9.71 -6.30
C TRP A 84 16.85 8.84 -5.56
N HIS A 85 18.13 8.91 -5.94
CA HIS A 85 19.21 8.16 -5.30
C HIS A 85 19.51 8.59 -3.86
N GLN A 86 19.05 9.78 -3.46
CA GLN A 86 19.20 10.33 -2.10
C GLN A 86 17.95 10.11 -1.24
N LEU A 87 16.81 9.77 -1.85
CA LEU A 87 15.60 9.41 -1.11
C LEU A 87 15.70 7.99 -0.55
N PRO A 88 15.01 7.69 0.57
CA PRO A 88 14.92 6.32 1.05
C PRO A 88 14.35 5.40 -0.04
N ASN A 89 15.03 4.27 -0.28
CA ASN A 89 14.55 3.30 -1.26
C ASN A 89 13.43 2.44 -0.65
N LEU A 90 12.19 2.86 -0.89
CA LEU A 90 10.98 2.22 -0.36
C LEU A 90 10.80 0.78 -0.84
N THR A 91 11.43 0.36 -1.94
CA THR A 91 11.40 -1.04 -2.41
C THR A 91 12.32 -1.97 -1.62
N ARG A 92 13.27 -1.41 -0.84
CA ARG A 92 14.29 -2.17 -0.09
C ARG A 92 14.05 -2.21 1.42
N ILE A 93 13.01 -1.54 1.91
CA ILE A 93 12.64 -1.57 3.32
C ILE A 93 11.60 -2.66 3.58
N ARG A 94 11.49 -3.10 4.83
CA ARG A 94 10.47 -4.05 5.25
C ARG A 94 9.10 -3.37 5.27
N TRP A 95 8.09 -3.98 4.67
CA TRP A 95 6.69 -3.56 4.76
C TRP A 95 5.89 -4.52 5.65
N PRO A 96 4.78 -4.08 6.27
CA PRO A 96 3.90 -4.97 7.01
C PRO A 96 3.36 -6.07 6.07
N ASP A 97 3.02 -7.23 6.65
CA ASP A 97 2.29 -8.25 5.90
C ASP A 97 1.02 -7.62 5.31
N ALA A 98 0.77 -7.90 4.02
CA ALA A 98 -0.32 -7.25 3.30
C ALA A 98 -1.67 -7.52 3.97
N THR A 99 -2.29 -6.48 4.50
CA THR A 99 -3.65 -6.52 5.05
C THR A 99 -4.65 -6.36 3.90
N SER A 100 -4.84 -7.43 3.13
CA SER A 100 -5.76 -7.45 2.00
C SER A 100 -6.99 -8.31 2.27
N ALA A 101 -8.10 -7.96 1.64
CA ALA A 101 -9.28 -8.81 1.63
C ALA A 101 -8.95 -10.16 0.97
N ARG A 102 -9.52 -11.25 1.50
CA ARG A 102 -9.37 -12.60 0.92
C ARG A 102 -9.90 -12.70 -0.50
N PHE A 103 -10.94 -11.93 -0.82
CA PHE A 103 -11.61 -11.92 -2.11
C PHE A 103 -11.75 -10.48 -2.62
N PRO A 104 -11.73 -10.26 -3.94
CA PRO A 104 -11.96 -8.92 -4.50
C PRO A 104 -13.34 -8.40 -4.11
N ALA A 105 -13.40 -7.15 -3.64
CA ALA A 105 -14.67 -6.47 -3.42
C ALA A 105 -15.42 -6.27 -4.74
N GLY A 106 -16.75 -6.24 -4.68
CA GLY A 106 -17.59 -6.07 -5.86
C GLY A 106 -17.58 -7.24 -6.85
N ARG A 107 -17.09 -8.43 -6.49
CA ARG A 107 -17.15 -9.65 -7.32
C ARG A 107 -18.58 -10.17 -7.50
N LEU A 108 -18.89 -10.83 -8.63
CA LEU A 108 -20.15 -11.58 -8.76
C LEU A 108 -20.07 -12.90 -7.98
N LEU A 109 -21.16 -13.21 -7.28
CA LEU A 109 -21.36 -14.48 -6.61
C LEU A 109 -21.90 -15.52 -7.60
N PRO A 110 -21.23 -16.68 -7.77
CA PRO A 110 -21.63 -17.70 -8.75
C PRO A 110 -23.07 -18.20 -8.62
N SER A 111 -23.61 -18.17 -7.40
CA SER A 111 -24.91 -18.76 -7.07
C SER A 111 -26.11 -17.85 -7.35
N ARG A 112 -25.91 -16.53 -7.56
CA ARG A 112 -27.03 -15.56 -7.55
C ARG A 112 -26.95 -14.43 -8.58
N PHE A 113 -25.86 -14.30 -9.34
CA PHE A 113 -25.59 -13.12 -10.17
C PHE A 113 -25.66 -11.79 -9.39
N GLU A 114 -25.52 -11.85 -8.07
CA GLU A 114 -25.46 -10.70 -7.17
C GLU A 114 -24.00 -10.35 -6.86
N ARG A 115 -23.74 -9.08 -6.52
CA ARG A 115 -22.43 -8.62 -6.08
C ARG A 115 -22.22 -8.97 -4.60
N ALA A 116 -21.05 -9.49 -4.25
CA ALA A 116 -20.71 -9.78 -2.86
C ALA A 116 -20.68 -8.49 -2.03
N PRO A 117 -21.28 -8.43 -0.83
CA PRO A 117 -21.28 -7.23 0.00
C PRO A 117 -19.87 -6.87 0.49
N ASN A 118 -19.70 -5.61 0.93
CA ASN A 118 -18.49 -5.20 1.63
C ASN A 118 -18.29 -6.03 2.91
N PRO A 119 -17.04 -6.24 3.33
CA PRO A 119 -16.74 -6.93 4.58
C PRO A 119 -17.20 -6.10 5.79
N PRO A 120 -17.18 -6.69 7.01
CA PRO A 120 -17.48 -5.97 8.25
C PRO A 120 -16.62 -4.71 8.45
N LEU A 121 -17.09 -3.82 9.32
CA LEU A 121 -16.43 -2.56 9.63
C LEU A 121 -14.98 -2.79 10.08
N PHE A 122 -14.07 -1.93 9.59
CA PHE A 122 -12.62 -2.00 9.86
C PHE A 122 -11.92 -3.26 9.35
N GLU A 123 -12.58 -4.12 8.56
CA GLU A 123 -11.90 -5.18 7.80
C GLU A 123 -11.36 -4.64 6.47
N PRO A 124 -10.28 -5.24 5.93
CA PRO A 124 -9.78 -4.84 4.63
C PRO A 124 -10.79 -5.08 3.53
N ILE A 125 -11.04 -4.05 2.71
CA ILE A 125 -12.01 -4.11 1.61
C ILE A 125 -11.35 -4.58 0.31
N MET A 126 -10.20 -3.97 -0.01
CA MET A 126 -9.50 -4.28 -1.25
C MET A 126 -8.67 -5.56 -1.13
N SER A 127 -8.79 -6.41 -2.15
CA SER A 127 -7.85 -7.52 -2.37
C SER A 127 -6.47 -7.00 -2.81
N SER A 128 -5.49 -7.90 -2.85
CA SER A 128 -4.13 -7.54 -3.27
C SER A 128 -4.07 -7.08 -4.73
N GLY A 129 -4.85 -7.69 -5.64
CA GLY A 129 -4.95 -7.24 -7.03
C GLY A 129 -5.62 -5.87 -7.17
N GLN A 130 -6.59 -5.54 -6.32
CA GLN A 130 -7.24 -4.22 -6.32
C GLN A 130 -6.30 -3.13 -5.81
N LYS A 131 -5.52 -3.39 -4.76
CA LYS A 131 -4.48 -2.47 -4.28
C LYS A 131 -3.39 -2.23 -5.34
N ARG A 132 -2.90 -3.30 -5.99
CA ARG A 132 -1.90 -3.17 -7.07
C ARG A 132 -2.45 -2.39 -8.28
N LEU A 133 -3.75 -2.54 -8.58
CA LEU A 133 -4.39 -1.74 -9.61
C LEU A 133 -4.39 -0.24 -9.25
N TYR A 134 -4.73 0.12 -8.01
CA TYR A 134 -4.64 1.51 -7.55
C TYR A 134 -3.22 2.06 -7.63
N GLU A 135 -2.23 1.30 -7.16
CA GLU A 135 -0.81 1.67 -7.29
C GLU A 135 -0.41 1.89 -8.75
N ARG A 136 -0.89 1.03 -9.66
CA ARG A 136 -0.63 1.16 -11.11
C ARG A 136 -1.29 2.42 -11.71
N LEU A 137 -2.52 2.72 -11.33
CA LEU A 137 -3.24 3.93 -11.76
C LEU A 137 -2.50 5.19 -11.27
N LEU A 138 -2.17 5.25 -9.97
CA LEU A 138 -1.48 6.38 -9.37
C LEU A 138 -0.07 6.58 -9.95
N PHE A 139 0.68 5.49 -10.16
CA PHE A 139 1.97 5.53 -10.84
C PHE A 139 1.85 6.03 -12.29
N LYS A 140 0.78 5.64 -13.01
CA LYS A 140 0.53 6.14 -14.37
C LYS A 140 0.24 7.65 -14.36
N VAL A 141 -0.53 8.15 -13.39
CA VAL A 141 -0.72 9.60 -13.21
C VAL A 141 0.62 10.28 -12.97
N ALA A 142 1.42 9.79 -12.02
CA ALA A 142 2.71 10.37 -11.69
C ALA A 142 3.65 10.45 -12.91
N GLN A 143 3.71 9.38 -13.71
CA GLN A 143 4.48 9.33 -14.94
C GLN A 143 4.02 10.39 -15.97
N ILE A 144 2.71 10.57 -16.16
CA ILE A 144 2.18 11.55 -17.13
C ILE A 144 2.45 12.97 -16.64
N MET A 145 2.17 13.26 -15.37
CA MET A 145 2.38 14.59 -14.81
C MET A 145 3.85 14.99 -14.89
N ASP A 146 4.75 14.05 -14.59
CA ASP A 146 6.19 14.22 -14.74
C ASP A 146 6.64 14.58 -16.16
N GLN A 147 6.30 13.72 -17.12
CA GLN A 147 6.79 13.82 -18.50
C GLN A 147 6.44 15.17 -19.14
N HIS A 148 5.46 15.87 -18.58
CA HIS A 148 4.97 17.16 -19.02
C HIS A 148 5.33 18.34 -18.11
N GLY A 149 6.13 18.13 -17.05
CA GLY A 149 6.59 19.20 -16.18
C GLY A 149 5.54 19.68 -15.18
N TYR A 150 4.66 18.78 -14.73
CA TYR A 150 3.56 19.05 -13.82
C TYR A 150 3.62 18.21 -12.53
N GLY A 151 4.79 17.64 -12.20
CA GLY A 151 4.99 16.84 -11.00
C GLY A 151 4.58 17.54 -9.70
N ASP A 152 4.66 18.86 -9.66
CA ASP A 152 4.30 19.73 -8.54
C ASP A 152 2.88 20.34 -8.62
N ARG A 153 2.04 19.83 -9.53
CA ARG A 153 0.67 20.34 -9.81
C ARG A 153 -0.44 19.35 -9.49
N TYR A 154 -0.11 18.31 -8.74
CA TYR A 154 -1.07 17.40 -8.12
C TYR A 154 -0.50 16.87 -6.80
N PHE A 155 -1.37 16.41 -5.90
CA PHE A 155 -0.95 15.78 -4.65
C PHE A 155 -2.00 14.82 -4.10
N LEU A 156 -1.56 13.91 -3.23
CA LEU A 156 -2.46 13.05 -2.45
C LEU A 156 -3.36 13.90 -1.57
N THR A 157 -4.66 13.61 -1.56
CA THR A 157 -5.66 14.28 -0.72
C THR A 157 -6.55 13.26 -0.03
N GLY A 158 -7.54 13.71 0.74
CA GLY A 158 -8.62 12.86 1.22
C GLY A 158 -8.15 11.66 2.06
N GLY A 159 -8.75 10.49 1.80
CA GLY A 159 -8.39 9.23 2.47
C GLY A 159 -6.98 8.76 2.11
N SER A 160 -6.51 9.09 0.90
CA SER A 160 -5.17 8.73 0.41
C SER A 160 -4.05 9.45 1.14
N LEU A 161 -4.19 10.76 1.38
CA LEU A 161 -3.24 11.51 2.20
C LEU A 161 -3.24 11.00 3.64
N LEU A 162 -4.43 10.73 4.20
CA LEU A 162 -4.57 10.20 5.55
C LEU A 162 -3.93 8.82 5.70
N GLY A 163 -4.07 7.95 4.69
CA GLY A 163 -3.40 6.67 4.62
C GLY A 163 -1.88 6.80 4.55
N SER A 164 -1.37 7.64 3.65
CA SER A 164 0.07 7.96 3.58
C SER A 164 0.61 8.42 4.94
N TYR A 165 -0.12 9.29 5.61
CA TYR A 165 0.27 9.86 6.90
C TYR A 165 0.18 8.85 8.05
N ARG A 166 -0.87 8.02 8.11
CA ARG A 166 -1.10 7.10 9.24
C ARG A 166 -0.52 5.72 9.06
N HIS A 167 -0.37 5.23 7.83
CA HIS A 167 -0.03 3.83 7.55
C HIS A 167 1.12 3.68 6.54
N HIS A 168 1.65 4.78 6.02
CA HIS A 168 2.53 4.82 4.84
C HIS A 168 1.94 4.13 3.60
N HIS A 169 0.63 3.86 3.58
CA HIS A 169 -0.07 3.13 2.51
C HIS A 169 -1.59 3.38 2.61
N PHE A 170 -2.44 2.58 1.97
CA PHE A 170 -3.89 2.71 2.13
C PHE A 170 -4.33 2.64 3.61
N ILE A 171 -5.39 3.38 3.96
CA ILE A 171 -6.17 3.04 5.15
C ILE A 171 -6.72 1.62 4.94
N PRO A 172 -6.56 0.67 5.88
CA PRO A 172 -6.83 -0.74 5.61
C PRO A 172 -8.24 -1.04 5.12
N TRP A 173 -9.24 -0.31 5.62
CA TRP A 173 -10.67 -0.46 5.32
C TRP A 173 -11.21 0.57 4.31
N ASP A 174 -10.34 1.29 3.61
CA ASP A 174 -10.73 2.24 2.57
C ASP A 174 -10.94 1.53 1.22
N ASP A 175 -11.72 2.13 0.34
CA ASP A 175 -12.11 1.53 -0.94
C ASP A 175 -11.76 2.37 -2.19
N ASP A 176 -11.04 3.47 -2.04
CA ASP A 176 -10.62 4.32 -3.17
C ASP A 176 -9.27 5.03 -2.99
N VAL A 177 -8.90 5.83 -4.00
CA VAL A 177 -7.72 6.70 -4.01
C VAL A 177 -8.09 8.05 -4.59
N ASP A 178 -7.70 9.11 -3.88
CA ASP A 178 -7.95 10.50 -4.22
C ASP A 178 -6.65 11.25 -4.51
N ILE A 179 -6.67 12.03 -5.60
CA ILE A 179 -5.70 13.10 -5.82
C ILE A 179 -6.41 14.43 -6.05
N LEU A 180 -5.72 15.51 -5.71
CA LEU A 180 -6.12 16.87 -6.06
C LEU A 180 -5.15 17.43 -7.10
N MET A 181 -5.67 17.89 -8.24
CA MET A 181 -4.89 18.39 -9.37
C MET A 181 -5.22 19.85 -9.66
N ASP A 182 -4.26 20.62 -10.17
CA ASP A 182 -4.52 22.00 -10.59
C ASP A 182 -5.61 22.05 -11.67
N ASN A 183 -6.67 22.82 -11.41
CA ASN A 183 -7.80 22.94 -12.33
C ASN A 183 -7.39 23.50 -13.70
N SER A 184 -6.29 24.26 -13.80
CA SER A 184 -5.79 24.74 -15.10
C SER A 184 -5.35 23.60 -16.02
N LEU A 185 -5.02 22.43 -15.45
CA LEU A 185 -4.56 21.26 -16.20
C LEU A 185 -5.69 20.31 -16.58
N ARG A 186 -6.90 20.51 -16.06
CA ARG A 186 -8.02 19.56 -16.21
C ARG A 186 -8.29 19.13 -17.64
N PHE A 187 -8.52 20.08 -18.55
CA PHE A 187 -8.82 19.78 -19.94
C PHE A 187 -7.66 19.06 -20.64
N TRP A 188 -6.43 19.51 -20.38
CA TRP A 188 -5.23 18.87 -20.91
C TRP A 188 -5.10 17.43 -20.39
N PHE A 189 -5.24 17.22 -19.09
CA PHE A 189 -5.09 15.91 -18.46
C PHE A 189 -6.14 14.92 -18.96
N GLN A 190 -7.40 15.35 -19.04
CA GLN A 190 -8.49 14.57 -19.61
C GLN A 190 -8.19 14.08 -21.03
N ASN A 191 -7.69 14.98 -21.89
CA ASN A 191 -7.36 14.64 -23.28
C ASN A 191 -6.10 13.78 -23.39
N THR A 192 -5.13 13.96 -22.49
CA THR A 192 -3.92 13.14 -22.44
C THR A 192 -4.25 11.73 -21.96
N TRP A 193 -5.06 11.58 -20.91
CA TRP A 193 -5.47 10.27 -20.40
C TRP A 193 -6.35 9.50 -21.39
N ALA A 194 -7.27 10.17 -22.10
CA ALA A 194 -8.13 9.53 -23.09
C ALA A 194 -7.34 8.84 -24.24
N LYS A 195 -6.10 9.28 -24.52
CA LYS A 195 -5.22 8.64 -25.52
C LYS A 195 -4.68 7.28 -25.08
N LEU A 196 -4.88 6.89 -23.81
CA LEU A 196 -4.40 5.63 -23.24
C LEU A 196 -5.43 4.49 -23.39
N GLU A 197 -6.54 4.74 -24.06
CA GLU A 197 -7.49 3.70 -24.41
C GLU A 197 -6.85 2.63 -25.34
N PRO A 198 -7.29 1.35 -25.24
CA PRO A 198 -8.39 0.87 -24.41
C PRO A 198 -7.98 0.50 -22.97
N GLU A 199 -6.69 0.51 -22.64
CA GLU A 199 -6.19 -0.05 -21.37
C GLU A 199 -6.56 0.84 -20.17
N TYR A 200 -6.44 2.15 -20.31
CA TYR A 200 -6.85 3.13 -19.30
C TYR A 200 -8.01 3.97 -19.85
N LYS A 201 -9.03 4.14 -19.02
CA LYS A 201 -10.26 4.87 -19.34
C LYS A 201 -10.45 6.02 -18.37
N ILE A 202 -11.18 7.03 -18.82
CA ILE A 202 -11.60 8.17 -18.00
C ILE A 202 -13.08 8.44 -18.22
N VAL A 203 -13.82 8.63 -17.14
CA VAL A 203 -15.12 9.29 -17.19
C VAL A 203 -14.96 10.70 -16.63
N LYS A 204 -15.28 11.69 -17.47
CA LYS A 204 -15.27 13.11 -17.10
C LYS A 204 -16.49 13.39 -16.23
N SER A 205 -16.27 13.85 -15.01
CA SER A 205 -17.33 14.14 -14.05
C SER A 205 -16.92 15.33 -13.18
N LEU A 206 -17.70 15.73 -12.17
CA LEU A 206 -17.24 16.74 -11.21
C LEU A 206 -15.88 16.33 -10.59
N ARG A 207 -15.70 15.03 -10.33
CA ARG A 207 -14.44 14.35 -10.01
C ARG A 207 -14.18 13.30 -11.09
N ASP A 208 -13.10 13.44 -11.84
CA ASP A 208 -12.86 12.52 -12.96
C ASP A 208 -12.49 11.14 -12.44
N LYS A 209 -13.00 10.10 -13.10
CA LYS A 209 -12.81 8.71 -12.66
C LYS A 209 -11.87 7.99 -13.61
N LEU A 210 -10.70 7.61 -13.12
CA LEU A 210 -9.69 6.90 -13.88
C LEU A 210 -9.72 5.41 -13.52
N PHE A 211 -9.92 4.56 -14.51
CA PHE A 211 -10.06 3.12 -14.30
C PHE A 211 -9.48 2.38 -15.51
N THR A 212 -9.36 1.06 -15.45
CA THR A 212 -8.83 0.30 -16.59
C THR A 212 -9.96 -0.18 -17.49
N ARG A 213 -9.61 -0.84 -18.60
CA ARG A 213 -10.55 -1.75 -19.25
C ARG A 213 -11.21 -2.68 -18.23
N LEU A 214 -12.50 -2.92 -18.45
CA LEU A 214 -13.33 -3.72 -17.55
C LEU A 214 -12.98 -5.20 -17.66
N LEU A 215 -13.04 -5.90 -16.54
CA LEU A 215 -13.07 -7.35 -16.49
C LEU A 215 -14.36 -7.84 -17.20
N PRO A 216 -14.26 -8.73 -18.20
CA PRO A 216 -15.43 -9.32 -18.84
C PRO A 216 -16.35 -10.02 -17.82
N LEU A 217 -17.67 -9.94 -18.00
CA LEU A 217 -18.65 -10.46 -17.02
C LEU A 217 -18.56 -11.97 -16.80
N ASP A 218 -18.22 -12.74 -17.84
CA ASP A 218 -17.94 -14.18 -17.76
C ASP A 218 -16.69 -14.51 -16.93
N GLN A 219 -15.82 -13.52 -16.71
CA GLN A 219 -14.62 -13.58 -15.88
C GLN A 219 -14.81 -12.88 -14.52
N ASP A 220 -15.94 -12.23 -14.27
CA ASP A 220 -16.19 -11.36 -13.12
C ASP A 220 -16.62 -12.15 -11.87
N ASN A 221 -15.85 -13.19 -11.53
CA ASN A 221 -16.02 -14.04 -10.36
C ASN A 221 -15.01 -13.66 -9.25
N GLU A 222 -14.58 -14.63 -8.43
CA GLU A 222 -13.60 -14.41 -7.35
C GLU A 222 -12.14 -14.22 -7.81
N MET A 223 -11.85 -14.17 -9.11
CA MET A 223 -10.51 -13.95 -9.66
C MET A 223 -9.92 -12.59 -9.22
N ASP A 224 -8.84 -12.59 -8.45
CA ASP A 224 -8.15 -11.38 -8.04
C ASP A 224 -7.17 -10.89 -9.12
N VAL A 225 -7.62 -9.92 -9.93
CA VAL A 225 -6.87 -9.38 -11.08
C VAL A 225 -6.79 -7.86 -11.02
N GLU A 226 -5.74 -7.30 -11.62
CA GLU A 226 -5.53 -5.84 -11.70
C GLU A 226 -6.35 -5.22 -12.84
N LYS A 227 -7.67 -5.38 -12.77
CA LYS A 227 -8.65 -4.77 -13.68
C LYS A 227 -9.86 -4.24 -12.91
N SER A 228 -10.41 -3.13 -13.38
CA SER A 228 -11.68 -2.59 -12.91
C SER A 228 -12.86 -3.48 -13.31
N ARG A 229 -13.95 -3.45 -12.54
CA ARG A 229 -15.18 -4.23 -12.72
C ARG A 229 -16.37 -3.31 -12.88
N SER A 230 -17.37 -3.77 -13.63
CA SER A 230 -18.65 -3.09 -13.70
C SER A 230 -19.48 -3.44 -12.46
N THR A 231 -19.25 -2.75 -11.35
CA THR A 231 -19.91 -3.04 -10.07
C THR A 231 -21.30 -2.41 -9.93
N THR A 232 -21.61 -1.41 -10.76
CA THR A 232 -22.86 -0.65 -10.74
C THR A 232 -23.34 -0.32 -12.16
N SER A 233 -24.47 0.38 -12.29
CA SER A 233 -24.98 0.91 -13.57
C SER A 233 -24.28 2.18 -14.06
N HIS A 234 -23.30 2.70 -13.31
CA HIS A 234 -22.51 3.85 -13.75
C HIS A 234 -21.62 3.47 -14.96
N SER A 235 -21.19 4.48 -15.71
CA SER A 235 -20.38 4.30 -16.92
C SER A 235 -18.90 4.01 -16.66
N TRP A 236 -18.48 3.96 -15.39
CA TRP A 236 -17.12 3.63 -14.95
C TRP A 236 -17.08 2.32 -14.18
N GLY A 237 -15.89 1.71 -14.12
CA GLY A 237 -15.65 0.50 -13.33
C GLY A 237 -14.86 0.78 -12.07
N TRP A 238 -15.10 0.00 -11.02
CA TRP A 238 -14.34 0.02 -9.77
C TRP A 238 -13.38 -1.19 -9.69
N PRO A 239 -12.11 -1.07 -9.23
CA PRO A 239 -11.44 0.13 -8.74
C PRO A 239 -11.30 1.28 -9.74
N PHE A 240 -11.48 2.51 -9.26
CA PHE A 240 -11.19 3.76 -9.99
C PHE A 240 -10.47 4.74 -9.06
N LEU A 241 -9.52 5.51 -9.60
CA LEU A 241 -8.87 6.65 -8.94
C LEU A 241 -9.69 7.92 -9.22
N ASP A 242 -10.05 8.65 -8.17
CA ASP A 242 -10.75 9.92 -8.26
C ASP A 242 -9.76 11.09 -8.39
N VAL A 243 -9.94 11.89 -9.45
CA VAL A 243 -9.19 13.12 -9.68
C VAL A 243 -10.12 14.30 -9.39
N SER A 244 -9.89 14.92 -8.25
CA SER A 244 -10.50 16.18 -7.88
C SER A 244 -9.60 17.34 -8.33
N TYR A 245 -10.16 18.54 -8.44
CA TYR A 245 -9.44 19.72 -8.94
C TYR A 245 -9.41 20.84 -7.93
N TYR A 246 -8.29 21.57 -7.84
CA TYR A 246 -8.17 22.77 -7.02
C TYR A 246 -8.01 24.04 -7.86
N ALA A 247 -8.57 25.13 -7.36
CA ALA A 247 -8.20 26.48 -7.74
C ALA A 247 -7.34 27.09 -6.62
N MET A 248 -6.44 28.02 -6.96
CA MET A 248 -5.67 28.74 -5.96
C MET A 248 -5.71 30.24 -6.22
N ASN A 249 -5.65 31.01 -5.15
CA ASN A 249 -5.41 32.45 -5.18
C ASN A 249 -4.10 32.76 -4.45
N GLU A 250 -3.90 34.02 -4.04
CA GLU A 250 -2.66 34.45 -3.38
C GLU A 250 -2.41 33.72 -2.05
N SER A 251 -3.46 33.37 -1.30
CA SER A 251 -3.35 32.85 0.08
C SER A 251 -3.98 31.48 0.30
N ARG A 252 -4.78 30.96 -0.63
CA ARG A 252 -5.54 29.71 -0.44
C ARG A 252 -5.50 28.78 -1.64
N VAL A 253 -5.66 27.50 -1.35
CA VAL A 253 -5.92 26.40 -2.28
C VAL A 253 -7.32 25.87 -1.94
N THR A 254 -8.23 25.82 -2.90
CA THR A 254 -9.63 25.43 -2.69
C THR A 254 -10.01 24.35 -3.67
N GLU A 255 -10.56 23.24 -3.19
CA GLU A 255 -11.15 22.22 -4.04
C GLU A 255 -12.37 22.80 -4.77
N VAL A 256 -12.40 22.65 -6.09
CA VAL A 256 -13.45 23.19 -6.96
C VAL A 256 -14.80 22.51 -6.70
N ALA A 257 -14.77 21.23 -6.38
CA ALA A 257 -15.95 20.43 -6.13
C ALA A 257 -16.23 20.33 -4.61
N PRO A 258 -17.42 20.70 -4.11
CA PRO A 258 -17.75 20.42 -2.72
C PRO A 258 -17.92 18.90 -2.51
N ALA A 259 -17.79 18.45 -1.25
CA ALA A 259 -18.11 17.08 -0.86
C ALA A 259 -18.76 17.09 0.53
N TYR A 260 -19.69 16.18 0.80
CA TYR A 260 -20.36 16.06 2.11
C TYR A 260 -20.99 17.39 2.61
N GLY A 261 -21.50 18.21 1.69
CA GLY A 261 -22.12 19.49 2.02
C GLY A 261 -21.14 20.59 2.46
N ARG A 262 -19.84 20.42 2.25
CA ARG A 262 -18.80 21.39 2.59
C ARG A 262 -17.87 21.69 1.42
N GLU A 263 -17.31 22.90 1.44
CA GLU A 263 -16.19 23.30 0.60
C GLU A 263 -14.89 23.07 1.36
N TYR A 264 -13.86 22.61 0.65
CA TYR A 264 -12.54 22.40 1.22
C TYR A 264 -11.58 23.46 0.74
N SER A 265 -10.91 24.12 1.69
CA SER A 265 -9.98 25.17 1.40
C SER A 265 -8.88 25.20 2.44
N TRP A 266 -7.63 25.27 1.99
CA TRP A 266 -6.43 25.25 2.83
C TRP A 266 -5.60 26.52 2.61
N PRO A 267 -4.89 27.02 3.62
CA PRO A 267 -3.85 28.02 3.43
C PRO A 267 -2.80 27.53 2.42
N LYS A 268 -2.34 28.42 1.54
CA LYS A 268 -1.39 28.06 0.47
C LYS A 268 -0.05 27.60 1.01
N ASP A 269 0.39 28.17 2.13
CA ASP A 269 1.60 27.81 2.85
C ASP A 269 1.50 26.46 3.57
N VAL A 270 0.30 25.99 3.91
CA VAL A 270 0.07 24.61 4.41
C VAL A 270 0.29 23.58 3.29
N VAL A 271 -0.14 23.92 2.07
CA VAL A 271 -0.05 23.02 0.91
C VAL A 271 1.33 23.05 0.25
N PHE A 272 1.86 24.24 -0.06
CA PHE A 272 3.04 24.41 -0.90
C PHE A 272 4.29 24.92 -0.14
N PRO A 273 5.51 24.64 -0.65
CA PRO A 273 5.81 23.71 -1.75
C PRO A 273 5.50 22.26 -1.38
N LEU A 274 5.10 21.45 -2.37
CA LEU A 274 4.79 20.04 -2.12
C LEU A 274 6.05 19.26 -1.72
N VAL A 275 5.88 18.25 -0.89
CA VAL A 275 6.92 17.31 -0.47
C VAL A 275 6.53 15.88 -0.85
N TYR A 276 7.52 15.02 -1.07
CA TYR A 276 7.27 13.60 -1.30
C TYR A 276 6.96 12.87 0.00
N ARG A 277 5.87 12.10 0.02
CA ARG A 277 5.51 11.17 1.09
C ARG A 277 5.36 9.74 0.57
N PRO A 278 5.57 8.72 1.42
CA PRO A 278 5.40 7.32 1.03
C PRO A 278 3.92 6.98 0.81
N PHE A 279 3.62 6.27 -0.27
CA PHE A 279 2.38 5.54 -0.43
C PHE A 279 2.72 4.15 -0.97
N GLY A 280 3.00 3.24 -0.03
CA GLY A 280 3.56 1.93 -0.31
C GLY A 280 4.98 2.07 -0.83
N HIS A 281 5.30 1.32 -1.87
CA HIS A 281 6.65 1.23 -2.40
C HIS A 281 7.08 2.45 -3.25
N ASN A 282 6.26 3.50 -3.32
CA ASN A 282 6.47 4.67 -4.16
C ASN A 282 6.33 5.97 -3.36
N TRP A 283 6.98 7.01 -3.86
CA TRP A 283 6.88 8.37 -3.36
C TRP A 283 5.87 9.16 -4.20
N PHE A 284 4.98 9.90 -3.56
CA PHE A 284 4.03 10.78 -4.24
C PHE A 284 4.00 12.18 -3.63
N PRO A 285 3.66 13.20 -4.43
CA PRO A 285 3.48 14.56 -3.91
C PRO A 285 2.38 14.62 -2.85
N ALA A 286 2.64 15.34 -1.78
CA ALA A 286 1.72 15.61 -0.68
C ALA A 286 1.88 17.07 -0.20
N PRO A 287 0.87 17.64 0.49
CA PRO A 287 0.98 18.94 1.13
C PRO A 287 2.21 19.04 2.06
N ARG A 288 2.88 20.20 2.03
CA ARG A 288 4.04 20.50 2.88
C ARG A 288 3.80 20.16 4.35
N ASN A 289 2.66 20.60 4.87
CA ASN A 289 2.18 20.28 6.20
C ASN A 289 0.96 19.37 6.09
N SER A 290 1.24 18.07 5.93
CA SER A 290 0.21 17.05 5.72
C SER A 290 -0.71 16.91 6.94
N LEU A 291 -0.20 17.03 8.17
CA LEU A 291 -1.02 16.99 9.37
C LEU A 291 -2.02 18.15 9.41
N GLN A 292 -1.57 19.39 9.21
CA GLN A 292 -2.46 20.55 9.23
C GLN A 292 -3.48 20.50 8.10
N SER A 293 -3.08 20.06 6.89
CA SER A 293 -4.03 19.85 5.79
C SER A 293 -5.11 18.82 6.14
N LEU A 294 -4.76 17.74 6.84
CA LEU A 294 -5.69 16.74 7.34
C LEU A 294 -6.57 17.28 8.48
N ILE A 295 -6.03 18.06 9.41
CA ILE A 295 -6.78 18.72 10.49
C ILE A 295 -7.79 19.73 9.91
N ASP A 296 -7.40 20.52 8.92
CA ASP A 296 -8.31 21.45 8.23
C ASP A 296 -9.44 20.69 7.50
N SER A 297 -9.17 19.47 7.03
CA SER A 297 -10.14 18.63 6.31
C SER A 297 -11.05 17.82 7.23
N TYR A 298 -10.57 17.35 8.38
CA TYR A 298 -11.28 16.37 9.21
C TYR A 298 -11.54 16.84 10.65
N GLY A 299 -10.92 17.94 11.07
CA GLY A 299 -10.81 18.37 12.45
C GLY A 299 -9.80 17.53 13.24
N ARG A 300 -9.43 18.04 14.42
CA ARG A 300 -8.64 17.26 15.39
C ARG A 300 -9.46 16.10 15.93
N SER A 301 -8.87 14.90 15.95
CA SER A 301 -9.56 13.70 16.43
C SER A 301 -8.63 12.53 16.66
N HIS A 302 -8.89 11.73 17.70
CA HIS A 302 -8.29 10.42 17.93
C HIS A 302 -9.13 9.26 17.37
N GLU A 303 -10.19 9.58 16.61
CA GLU A 303 -11.10 8.58 16.04
C GLU A 303 -10.66 8.13 14.65
N CYS A 304 -10.80 6.83 14.41
CA CYS A 304 -10.73 6.19 13.12
C CYS A 304 -12.17 5.95 12.66
N LYS A 305 -12.51 6.42 11.47
CA LYS A 305 -13.86 6.31 10.91
C LYS A 305 -13.83 5.37 9.70
N THR A 306 -14.89 4.58 9.54
CA THR A 306 -15.17 3.90 8.28
C THR A 306 -15.79 4.88 7.30
N GLN A 307 -15.67 4.61 6.01
CA GLN A 307 -16.23 5.46 4.97
C GLN A 307 -17.77 5.55 5.07
N GLY A 308 -18.31 6.74 4.76
CA GLY A 308 -19.75 6.99 4.68
C GLY A 308 -20.32 6.80 3.27
N TYR A 309 -19.47 6.51 2.29
CA TYR A 309 -19.82 6.24 0.91
C TYR A 309 -19.04 5.02 0.45
N SER A 310 -19.68 4.05 -0.20
CA SER A 310 -18.96 2.94 -0.81
C SER A 310 -18.71 3.23 -2.28
N HIS A 311 -17.45 3.37 -2.65
CA HIS A 311 -17.03 3.54 -4.04
C HIS A 311 -17.18 2.24 -4.84
N VAL A 312 -17.10 1.09 -4.17
CA VAL A 312 -17.42 -0.22 -4.76
C VAL A 312 -18.83 -0.23 -5.36
N PHE A 313 -19.80 0.37 -4.67
CA PHE A 313 -21.23 0.32 -5.03
C PHE A 313 -21.85 1.66 -5.43
N GLU A 314 -21.07 2.73 -5.46
CA GLU A 314 -21.52 4.11 -5.74
C GLU A 314 -22.79 4.48 -4.95
N LYS A 315 -22.74 4.31 -3.62
CA LYS A 315 -23.86 4.67 -2.74
C LYS A 315 -23.41 5.07 -1.34
N ALA A 316 -24.20 5.92 -0.70
CA ALA A 316 -24.05 6.24 0.71
C ALA A 316 -24.28 4.99 1.59
N ILE A 317 -23.50 4.86 2.65
CA ILE A 317 -23.59 3.79 3.65
C ILE A 317 -23.48 4.38 5.06
N GLY A 318 -23.84 3.59 6.09
CA GLY A 318 -23.57 3.98 7.47
C GLY A 318 -22.07 4.00 7.75
N SER A 319 -21.58 5.10 8.33
CA SER A 319 -20.22 5.21 8.87
C SER A 319 -20.22 4.89 10.37
N ASN A 320 -19.13 4.31 10.86
CA ASN A 320 -18.90 4.07 12.28
C ASN A 320 -17.53 4.60 12.71
N SER A 321 -17.34 4.83 14.00
CA SER A 321 -16.05 5.28 14.54
C SER A 321 -15.57 4.42 15.71
N THR A 322 -14.26 4.38 15.87
CA THR A 322 -13.61 3.87 17.07
C THR A 322 -12.34 4.67 17.32
N ASN A 323 -11.94 4.78 18.59
CA ASN A 323 -10.62 5.33 18.91
C ASN A 323 -9.53 4.54 18.15
N CYS A 324 -8.69 5.25 17.39
CA CYS A 324 -7.67 4.65 16.52
C CYS A 324 -6.68 3.77 17.29
N SER A 325 -6.37 4.07 18.55
CA SER A 325 -5.45 3.28 19.35
C SER A 325 -5.92 1.83 19.55
N LYS A 326 -7.25 1.58 19.55
CA LYS A 326 -7.83 0.23 19.62
C LYS A 326 -7.52 -0.63 18.39
N LEU A 327 -7.17 0.01 17.27
CA LEU A 327 -6.80 -0.65 16.03
C LEU A 327 -5.29 -0.90 15.91
N GLY A 328 -4.47 -0.36 16.80
CA GLY A 328 -3.00 -0.42 16.74
C GLY A 328 -2.39 -1.81 16.84
N SER A 329 -3.14 -2.81 17.34
CA SER A 329 -2.72 -4.22 17.37
C SER A 329 -2.99 -4.96 16.07
N ARG A 330 -3.94 -4.46 15.27
CA ARG A 330 -4.33 -5.02 13.98
C ARG A 330 -3.59 -4.36 12.82
N TYR A 331 -3.42 -3.05 12.91
CA TYR A 331 -2.86 -2.21 11.87
C TYR A 331 -1.73 -1.36 12.43
N ALA A 332 -0.64 -1.26 11.67
CA ALA A 332 0.48 -0.43 12.05
C ALA A 332 0.15 1.05 11.81
N PHE A 333 0.62 1.92 12.70
CA PHE A 333 0.45 3.37 12.64
C PHE A 333 1.81 4.07 12.58
N VAL A 334 1.85 5.27 11.99
CA VAL A 334 3.07 6.06 11.90
C VAL A 334 3.27 6.87 13.18
N LYS A 335 4.44 6.70 13.77
CA LYS A 335 4.92 7.46 14.91
C LYS A 335 6.00 8.41 14.45
N HIS A 336 5.87 9.67 14.84
CA HIS A 336 6.75 10.75 14.42
C HIS A 336 7.70 11.16 15.54
N ARG A 337 8.93 11.55 15.17
CA ARG A 337 9.89 12.21 16.07
C ARG A 337 10.93 12.98 15.25
N PRO A 338 11.70 13.90 15.86
CA PRO A 338 12.80 14.55 15.15
C PRO A 338 13.81 13.55 14.55
N CYS A 339 14.16 13.71 13.28
CA CYS A 339 15.28 12.97 12.67
C CYS A 339 16.58 13.74 12.85
N LEU A 340 17.54 13.12 13.55
CA LEU A 340 18.86 13.71 13.77
C LEU A 340 19.87 13.15 12.77
N VAL A 341 20.54 14.03 12.03
CA VAL A 341 21.65 13.67 11.14
C VAL A 341 22.95 14.12 11.80
N ASN A 342 23.82 13.16 12.11
CA ASN A 342 25.05 13.39 12.90
C ASN A 342 24.78 14.15 14.22
N GLY A 343 23.67 13.81 14.89
CA GLY A 343 23.26 14.43 16.16
C GLY A 343 22.67 15.84 16.03
N ARG A 344 22.42 16.33 14.81
CA ARG A 344 21.87 17.68 14.57
C ARG A 344 20.53 17.61 13.84
N LEU A 345 19.67 18.57 14.13
CA LEU A 345 18.46 18.81 13.35
C LEU A 345 18.84 19.33 11.95
N VAL A 346 18.10 18.89 10.94
CA VAL A 346 18.20 19.39 9.57
C VAL A 346 16.88 20.07 9.24
N LEU A 347 16.92 21.37 9.00
CA LEU A 347 15.75 22.20 8.72
C LEU A 347 16.03 23.23 7.62
N SER A 348 14.98 23.64 6.91
CA SER A 348 14.97 24.77 5.99
C SER A 348 13.60 25.45 6.06
N GLY A 349 13.57 26.69 6.54
CA GLY A 349 12.31 27.38 6.85
C GLY A 349 11.50 26.63 7.91
N GLN A 350 10.23 26.35 7.63
CA GLN A 350 9.31 25.59 8.49
C GLN A 350 9.38 24.06 8.27
N VAL A 351 10.25 23.59 7.39
CA VAL A 351 10.38 22.17 7.04
C VAL A 351 11.62 21.59 7.73
N MET A 352 11.49 20.42 8.36
CA MET A 352 12.59 19.68 8.96
C MET A 352 12.57 18.21 8.54
N LEU A 353 13.66 17.49 8.81
CA LEU A 353 13.63 16.04 8.75
C LEU A 353 12.92 15.46 9.98
N VAL A 354 11.81 14.76 9.72
CA VAL A 354 11.06 13.99 10.70
C VAL A 354 11.34 12.52 10.45
N GLU A 355 11.65 11.78 11.52
CA GLU A 355 11.76 10.33 11.46
C GLU A 355 10.36 9.74 11.62
N GLU A 356 9.92 9.01 10.61
CA GLU A 356 8.65 8.30 10.62
C GLU A 356 8.89 6.82 10.84
N ARG A 357 8.23 6.27 11.87
CA ARG A 357 8.30 4.86 12.26
C ARG A 357 6.94 4.23 12.08
N LEU A 358 6.85 3.23 11.20
CA LEU A 358 5.64 2.43 11.12
C LEU A 358 5.66 1.39 12.25
N VAL A 359 4.76 1.55 13.24
CA VAL A 359 4.74 0.76 14.47
C VAL A 359 3.42 -0.01 14.63
N ARG A 360 3.51 -1.27 15.06
CA ARG A 360 2.36 -2.08 15.48
C ARG A 360 2.44 -2.31 16.99
N ARG A 361 1.37 -1.94 17.72
CA ARG A 361 1.32 -2.04 19.19
C ARG A 361 0.52 -3.24 19.61
N PHE A 362 1.15 -4.21 20.25
CA PHE A 362 0.49 -5.42 20.75
C PHE A 362 -0.32 -5.14 22.02
N SER A 363 -1.24 -6.06 22.35
CA SER A 363 -2.14 -5.95 23.50
C SER A 363 -1.41 -5.91 24.86
N ASN A 364 -0.22 -6.48 24.95
CA ASN A 364 0.66 -6.41 26.12
C ASN A 364 1.41 -5.07 26.24
N GLY A 365 1.18 -4.13 25.32
CA GLY A 365 1.81 -2.81 25.30
C GLY A 365 3.14 -2.74 24.56
N SER A 366 3.73 -3.86 24.10
CA SER A 366 4.97 -3.82 23.32
C SER A 366 4.73 -3.28 21.91
N GLU A 367 5.74 -2.63 21.34
CA GLU A 367 5.71 -2.08 19.98
C GLU A 367 6.67 -2.86 19.08
N GLU A 368 6.20 -3.32 17.92
CA GLU A 368 7.06 -3.72 16.80
C GLU A 368 7.26 -2.52 15.87
N VAL A 369 8.52 -2.16 15.62
CA VAL A 369 8.89 -1.21 14.57
C VAL A 369 9.10 -1.98 13.28
N ILE A 370 8.23 -1.76 12.29
CA ILE A 370 8.25 -2.48 11.01
C ILE A 370 9.33 -1.90 10.10
N HIS A 371 9.37 -0.57 9.99
CA HIS A 371 10.44 0.16 9.33
C HIS A 371 10.55 1.58 9.88
N THR A 372 11.62 2.25 9.47
CA THR A 372 11.93 3.63 9.87
C THR A 372 12.72 4.31 8.76
N PHE A 373 12.40 5.55 8.47
CA PHE A 373 13.19 6.43 7.61
C PHE A 373 12.91 7.89 7.96
N CYS A 374 13.76 8.78 7.47
CA CYS A 374 13.53 10.22 7.61
C CYS A 374 12.93 10.77 6.33
N LEU A 375 12.03 11.74 6.49
CA LEU A 375 11.46 12.52 5.39
C LEU A 375 11.30 13.99 5.78
N ALA A 376 11.11 14.85 4.80
CA ALA A 376 10.81 16.26 5.06
C ALA A 376 9.34 16.46 5.43
N SER A 377 9.08 17.06 6.58
CA SER A 377 7.74 17.46 7.02
C SER A 377 7.79 18.78 7.78
N ASP A 378 6.63 19.34 8.14
CA ASP A 378 6.57 20.51 9.01
C ASP A 378 7.14 20.18 10.41
N GLU A 379 7.77 21.17 11.07
CA GLU A 379 8.34 21.01 12.40
C GLU A 379 7.34 20.46 13.41
N ILE A 380 6.07 20.88 13.32
CA ILE A 380 5.03 20.46 14.24
C ILE A 380 4.75 18.95 14.18
N ASP A 381 4.96 18.33 13.02
CA ASP A 381 4.71 16.90 12.79
C ASP A 381 5.65 16.03 13.62
N SER A 382 6.83 16.54 14.02
CA SER A 382 7.75 15.83 14.90
C SER A 382 7.17 15.52 16.29
N ARG A 383 6.04 16.16 16.65
CA ARG A 383 5.29 15.96 17.90
C ARG A 383 3.90 15.36 17.65
N ALA A 384 3.57 14.97 16.42
CA ALA A 384 2.26 14.42 16.11
C ALA A 384 1.92 13.19 16.96
N ASP A 385 0.65 13.10 17.40
CA ASP A 385 0.14 11.90 18.04
C ASP A 385 0.16 10.72 17.04
N THR A 386 0.44 9.51 17.54
CA THR A 386 0.57 8.33 16.68
C THR A 386 -0.78 7.87 16.12
N TYR A 387 -1.87 8.10 16.86
CA TYR A 387 -3.19 7.58 16.52
C TYR A 387 -4.19 8.67 16.12
N GLY A 388 -3.99 9.90 16.58
CA GLY A 388 -4.83 11.05 16.31
C GLY A 388 -4.30 11.97 15.21
N LEU A 389 -5.21 12.78 14.67
CA LEU A 389 -4.85 14.00 13.96
C LEU A 389 -4.71 15.12 14.98
N ASP A 390 -3.63 15.05 15.77
CA ASP A 390 -3.32 16.03 16.79
C ASP A 390 -1.81 16.01 17.10
N THR A 391 -1.38 16.92 17.98
CA THR A 391 -0.01 16.98 18.47
C THR A 391 0.03 16.62 19.95
N ASN A 392 1.05 15.88 20.38
CA ASN A 392 1.35 15.70 21.79
C ASN A 392 1.83 17.04 22.36
N GLU A 393 1.15 17.53 23.41
CA GLU A 393 1.50 18.78 24.12
C GLU A 393 2.93 18.77 24.69
#